data_AF-A0A543I7E2-F1
#
_entry.id   AF-A0A543I7E2-F1
#
_cell.length_a   1.000
_cell.length_b   1.000
_cell.length_c   1.000
_cell.angle_alpha   90.00
_cell.angle_beta   90.00
_cell.angle_gamma   90.00
#
_symmetry.space_group_name_H-M   'P 1'
#
loop_
_entity.id
_entity.type
_entity.pdbx_description
1 polymer ?
#
loop_
_entity_poly.entity_id
_entity_poly.type
_entity_poly.pdbx_seq_one_letter_code
_entity_poly.pdbx_strand_id
1 'polypeptide(L)'
;MASVPIFTRRRGHTADHPVELRFVDMLLIVIATLMFVAVILSVTSAFSTQEPGGGRPATAPQITTDSVPSAIVGEEYRLILSVRGGDGSYTWSVPDGALPQGLELDGGGVVHGVPARPQTAQAKVEVTDGAGRTAQRDLVFDARPAGRADTAVQAPRIATKVTLLDDAVAGRDYRHVFRPDQGDPPYTWRITGAPPRGLRFAPDGTLAGRPAEAGTAAFTVTMTGGGGGTARQEVKMIVKEGPDSLFWRLLGWLKTAITVIGYLLVAGMVLTWILGAPPTTGTAPIWERWAGR
;
A
#
# COMPACT_ATOMS: atom_id res chain seq x y z
N MET A 1 -91.01 -4.78 43.42
CA MET A 1 -89.80 -3.99 43.10
C MET A 1 -88.78 -4.32 44.19
N ALA A 2 -87.57 -4.82 43.98
CA ALA A 2 -86.79 -5.16 42.79
C ALA A 2 -85.68 -6.17 43.22
N SER A 3 -85.42 -7.14 42.35
CA SER A 3 -84.11 -7.68 41.92
C SER A 3 -82.97 -8.01 42.92
N VAL A 4 -82.70 -9.31 43.02
CA VAL A 4 -81.43 -10.03 43.33
C VAL A 4 -80.34 -9.56 42.31
N PRO A 5 -78.99 -9.48 42.58
CA PRO A 5 -78.20 -10.66 42.94
C PRO A 5 -76.87 -10.55 43.75
N ILE A 6 -76.49 -11.76 44.16
CA ILE A 6 -75.22 -12.34 44.61
C ILE A 6 -73.97 -11.75 43.92
N PHE A 7 -72.95 -11.35 44.71
CA PHE A 7 -71.57 -11.18 44.23
C PHE A 7 -70.70 -12.33 44.76
N THR A 8 -70.45 -13.29 43.88
CA THR A 8 -69.38 -14.29 44.04
C THR A 8 -68.03 -13.60 43.92
N ARG A 9 -67.23 -13.61 45.00
CA ARG A 9 -65.81 -13.24 44.94
C ARG A 9 -65.03 -14.36 44.23
N ARG A 10 -64.99 -14.33 42.89
CA ARG A 10 -64.16 -15.24 42.10
C ARG A 10 -62.69 -14.82 42.26
N ARG A 11 -61.86 -15.79 42.67
CA ARG A 11 -60.42 -15.71 42.86
C ARG A 11 -59.72 -14.94 41.74
N GLY A 12 -58.70 -14.15 42.10
CA GLY A 12 -57.73 -13.65 41.15
C GLY A 12 -57.15 -14.81 40.33
N HIS A 13 -57.39 -14.76 39.03
CA HIS A 13 -56.67 -15.57 38.07
C HIS A 13 -55.35 -14.83 37.84
N THR A 14 -54.30 -15.27 38.53
CA THR A 14 -52.92 -15.06 38.07
C THR A 14 -52.88 -15.51 36.61
N ALA A 15 -52.74 -14.56 35.69
CA ALA A 15 -52.43 -14.87 34.31
C ALA A 15 -50.99 -15.41 34.31
N ASP A 16 -50.86 -16.72 34.51
CA ASP A 16 -49.69 -17.49 34.14
C ASP A 16 -49.47 -17.24 32.64
N HIS A 17 -48.43 -16.48 32.29
CA HIS A 17 -47.85 -16.64 30.98
C HIS A 17 -47.20 -18.04 30.97
N PRO A 18 -47.64 -18.95 30.08
CA PRO A 18 -47.13 -20.32 30.08
C PRO A 18 -45.62 -20.28 29.87
N VAL A 19 -44.89 -20.98 30.74
CA VAL A 19 -43.42 -21.03 30.82
C VAL A 19 -42.76 -21.34 29.46
N GLU A 20 -43.49 -21.98 28.54
CA GLU A 20 -43.06 -22.32 27.19
C GLU A 20 -42.69 -21.11 26.31
N LEU A 21 -43.40 -19.98 26.38
CA LEU A 21 -43.03 -18.79 25.58
C LEU A 21 -41.74 -18.12 26.09
N ARG A 22 -41.48 -18.19 27.41
CA ARG A 22 -40.22 -17.70 27.98
C ARG A 22 -39.04 -18.59 27.59
N PHE A 23 -39.26 -19.89 27.43
CA PHE A 23 -38.21 -20.82 26.99
C PHE A 23 -37.83 -20.60 25.52
N VAL A 24 -38.81 -20.39 24.64
CA VAL A 24 -38.55 -20.11 23.22
C VAL A 24 -37.84 -18.78 23.03
N ASP A 25 -38.27 -17.70 23.72
CA ASP A 25 -37.59 -16.41 23.68
C ASP A 25 -36.18 -16.48 24.25
N MET A 26 -35.98 -17.22 25.35
CA MET A 26 -34.66 -17.42 25.94
C MET A 26 -33.74 -18.25 25.01
N LEU A 27 -34.27 -19.27 24.34
CA LEU A 27 -33.53 -20.09 23.39
C LEU A 27 -33.12 -19.29 22.14
N LEU A 28 -34.01 -18.45 21.63
CA LEU A 28 -33.74 -17.62 20.44
C LEU A 28 -32.68 -16.56 20.73
N ILE A 29 -32.67 -16.01 21.94
CA ILE A 29 -31.64 -15.10 22.44
C ILE A 29 -30.29 -15.81 22.63
N VAL A 30 -30.28 -17.03 23.18
CA VAL A 30 -29.06 -17.84 23.32
C VAL A 30 -28.48 -18.20 21.95
N ILE A 31 -29.32 -18.56 20.98
CA ILE A 31 -28.88 -18.84 19.61
C ILE A 31 -28.36 -17.56 18.93
N ALA A 32 -29.02 -16.41 19.09
CA ALA A 32 -28.57 -15.14 18.52
C ALA A 32 -27.23 -14.66 19.12
N THR A 33 -27.03 -14.84 20.43
CA THR A 33 -25.77 -14.50 21.10
C THR A 33 -24.65 -15.47 20.73
N LEU A 34 -24.93 -16.77 20.60
CA LEU A 34 -23.96 -17.75 20.07
C LEU A 34 -23.60 -17.48 18.62
N MET A 35 -24.57 -17.12 17.77
CA MET A 35 -24.31 -16.73 16.37
C MET A 35 -23.47 -15.45 16.30
N PHE A 36 -23.74 -14.47 17.16
CA PHE A 36 -22.96 -13.23 17.24
C PHE A 36 -21.53 -13.47 17.74
N VAL A 37 -21.34 -14.34 18.74
CA VAL A 37 -20.01 -14.77 19.21
C VAL A 37 -19.28 -15.57 18.13
N ALA A 38 -19.96 -16.43 17.40
CA ALA A 38 -19.38 -17.18 16.27
C ALA A 38 -18.97 -16.25 15.12
N VAL A 39 -19.75 -15.20 14.83
CA VAL A 39 -19.38 -14.16 13.85
C VAL A 39 -18.20 -13.33 14.36
N ILE A 40 -18.15 -12.96 15.64
CA ILE A 40 -17.00 -12.25 16.22
C ILE A 40 -15.73 -13.12 16.20
N LEU A 41 -15.86 -14.41 16.51
CA LEU A 41 -14.76 -15.39 16.45
C LEU A 41 -14.31 -15.64 15.00
N SER A 42 -15.24 -15.67 14.05
CA SER A 42 -14.94 -15.73 12.62
C SER A 42 -14.19 -14.47 12.15
N VAL A 43 -14.64 -13.29 12.57
CA VAL A 43 -14.01 -11.99 12.23
C VAL A 43 -12.65 -11.81 12.92
N THR A 44 -12.42 -12.40 14.10
CA THR A 44 -11.10 -12.40 14.77
C THR A 44 -10.15 -13.46 14.22
N SER A 45 -10.65 -14.59 13.72
CA SER A 45 -9.84 -15.58 12.98
C SER A 45 -9.36 -15.07 11.62
N ALA A 46 -10.06 -14.11 11.02
CA ALA A 46 -9.64 -13.44 9.79
C ALA A 46 -8.52 -12.38 10.01
N PHE A 47 -8.15 -12.08 11.25
CA PHE A 47 -7.17 -11.04 11.60
C PHE A 47 -6.03 -11.52 12.52
N SER A 48 -5.75 -12.83 12.52
CA SER A 48 -4.72 -13.42 13.39
C SER A 48 -3.90 -14.51 12.69
N THR A 49 -3.15 -14.12 11.65
CA THR A 49 -1.82 -14.70 11.37
C THR A 49 -1.04 -13.67 10.57
N GLN A 50 -0.48 -12.67 11.28
CA GLN A 50 0.74 -12.05 10.79
C GLN A 50 1.87 -12.71 11.58
N GLU A 51 2.40 -13.78 11.01
CA GLU A 51 3.71 -14.29 11.41
C GLU A 51 4.72 -13.12 11.39
N PRO A 52 5.75 -13.12 12.26
CA PRO A 52 6.84 -12.15 12.20
C PRO A 52 7.68 -12.23 10.89
N GLY A 53 7.33 -13.12 9.95
CA GLY A 53 7.88 -13.16 8.60
C GLY A 53 6.76 -13.03 7.58
N GLY A 54 6.33 -11.80 7.29
CA GLY A 54 5.30 -11.54 6.28
C GLY A 54 5.74 -11.98 4.89
N GLY A 55 5.45 -13.23 4.54
CA GLY A 55 5.54 -13.79 3.20
C GLY A 55 4.55 -13.09 2.27
N ARG A 56 4.88 -11.87 1.84
CA ARG A 56 4.44 -11.40 0.53
C ARG A 56 4.90 -12.49 -0.46
N PRO A 57 4.08 -12.94 -1.44
CA PRO A 57 4.62 -13.74 -2.52
C PRO A 57 5.67 -12.86 -3.20
N ALA A 58 6.92 -13.02 -2.78
CA ALA A 58 8.01 -12.27 -3.32
C ALA A 58 8.09 -12.75 -4.76
N THR A 59 7.87 -11.86 -5.72
CA THR A 59 8.14 -12.20 -7.12
C THR A 59 9.64 -12.45 -7.25
N ALA A 60 10.06 -13.28 -8.19
CA ALA A 60 11.50 -13.45 -8.46
C ALA A 60 12.15 -12.06 -8.67
N PRO A 61 13.41 -11.86 -8.22
CA PRO A 61 14.10 -10.62 -8.49
C PRO A 61 14.20 -10.38 -10.00
N GLN A 62 14.22 -9.12 -10.42
CA GLN A 62 14.42 -8.75 -11.81
C GLN A 62 15.24 -7.48 -11.87
N ILE A 63 16.38 -7.53 -12.58
CA ILE A 63 17.23 -6.37 -12.82
C ILE A 63 16.50 -5.43 -13.78
N THR A 64 16.31 -4.18 -13.36
CA THR A 64 15.61 -3.14 -14.14
C THR A 64 16.57 -2.17 -14.82
N THR A 65 17.87 -2.20 -14.50
CA THR A 65 18.90 -1.45 -15.22
C THR A 65 19.01 -1.96 -16.66
N ASP A 66 18.54 -1.18 -17.64
CA ASP A 66 18.60 -1.52 -19.08
C ASP A 66 19.92 -1.12 -19.74
N SER A 67 20.50 -0.01 -19.30
CA SER A 67 21.80 0.50 -19.78
C SER A 67 22.54 1.21 -18.66
N VAL A 68 23.84 1.40 -18.86
CA VAL A 68 24.73 2.06 -17.89
C VAL A 68 25.41 3.28 -18.51
N PRO A 69 25.58 4.38 -17.75
CA PRO A 69 26.36 5.53 -18.20
C PRO A 69 27.80 5.18 -18.51
N SER A 70 28.31 5.80 -19.58
CA SER A 70 29.72 5.75 -19.91
C SER A 70 30.53 6.33 -18.77
N ALA A 71 31.65 5.70 -18.46
CA ALA A 71 32.61 6.19 -17.50
C ALA A 71 33.68 7.03 -18.23
N ILE A 72 34.21 8.06 -17.57
CA ILE A 72 35.29 8.88 -18.13
C ILE A 72 36.59 8.46 -17.46
N VAL A 73 37.62 8.17 -18.25
CA VAL A 73 38.94 7.76 -17.75
C VAL A 73 39.50 8.84 -16.83
N GLY A 74 39.91 8.45 -15.63
CA GLY A 74 40.44 9.37 -14.62
C GLY A 74 39.38 10.09 -13.76
N GLU A 75 38.08 9.94 -14.06
CA GLU A 75 36.98 10.48 -13.24
C GLU A 75 36.35 9.40 -12.36
N GLU A 76 35.84 9.80 -11.18
CA GLU A 76 35.10 8.87 -10.31
C GLU A 76 33.78 8.47 -10.98
N TYR A 77 33.59 7.16 -11.12
CA TYR A 77 32.36 6.54 -11.56
C TYR A 77 31.63 5.95 -10.35
N ARG A 78 30.32 6.18 -10.27
CA ARG A 78 29.44 5.57 -9.26
C ARG A 78 28.04 5.36 -9.83
N LEU A 79 27.63 4.10 -9.92
CA LEU A 79 26.33 3.66 -10.42
C LEU A 79 25.72 2.64 -9.47
N ILE A 80 24.45 2.83 -9.11
CA ILE A 80 23.67 1.85 -8.34
C ILE A 80 22.80 1.07 -9.32
N LEU A 81 22.89 -0.26 -9.31
CA LEU A 81 22.06 -1.16 -10.10
C LEU A 81 20.68 -1.31 -9.45
N SER A 82 19.63 -1.33 -10.27
CA SER A 82 18.25 -1.36 -9.81
C SER A 82 17.66 -2.76 -10.01
N VAL A 83 16.93 -3.21 -8.99
CA VAL A 83 16.21 -4.50 -8.97
C VAL A 83 14.78 -4.28 -8.48
N ARG A 84 13.85 -5.05 -9.03
CA ARG A 84 12.46 -5.16 -8.55
C ARG A 84 12.14 -6.59 -8.15
N GLY A 85 11.10 -6.78 -7.33
CA GLY A 85 10.74 -8.12 -6.83
C GLY A 85 11.56 -8.48 -5.60
N GLY A 86 11.85 -9.77 -5.41
CA GLY A 86 12.70 -10.27 -4.33
C GLY A 86 12.12 -10.10 -2.92
N ASP A 87 12.92 -10.48 -1.92
CA ASP A 87 12.61 -10.33 -0.49
C ASP A 87 13.24 -9.09 0.16
N GLY A 88 13.98 -8.29 -0.62
CA GLY A 88 14.61 -7.04 -0.19
C GLY A 88 16.05 -7.18 0.31
N SER A 89 16.59 -8.39 0.50
CA SER A 89 18.00 -8.61 0.79
C SER A 89 18.72 -9.02 -0.48
N TYR A 90 19.59 -8.17 -1.02
CA TYR A 90 20.24 -8.42 -2.32
C TYR A 90 21.75 -8.55 -2.18
N THR A 91 22.31 -9.57 -2.83
CA THR A 91 23.75 -9.72 -3.04
C THR A 91 24.03 -9.70 -4.54
N TRP A 92 24.96 -8.85 -4.96
CA TRP A 92 25.33 -8.67 -6.36
C TRP A 92 26.68 -9.31 -6.68
N SER A 93 26.80 -9.81 -7.91
CA SER A 93 28.03 -10.39 -8.44
C SER A 93 28.14 -10.21 -9.96
N VAL A 94 29.32 -10.48 -10.51
CA VAL A 94 29.57 -10.56 -11.96
C VAL A 94 29.99 -12.01 -12.27
N PRO A 95 29.05 -12.91 -12.57
CA PRO A 95 29.37 -14.31 -12.87
C PRO A 95 30.13 -14.52 -14.19
N ASP A 96 30.01 -13.59 -15.14
CA ASP A 96 30.64 -13.71 -16.46
C ASP A 96 30.98 -12.33 -17.06
N GLY A 97 32.01 -12.28 -17.91
CA GLY A 97 32.58 -11.05 -18.46
C GLY A 97 33.44 -10.27 -17.45
N ALA A 98 33.66 -8.99 -17.75
CA ALA A 98 34.46 -8.12 -16.90
C ALA A 98 33.99 -6.66 -16.98
N LEU A 99 34.16 -5.93 -15.89
CA LEU A 99 34.02 -4.48 -15.89
C LEU A 99 35.27 -3.84 -16.51
N PRO A 100 35.18 -2.59 -17.03
CA PRO A 100 36.35 -1.84 -17.48
C PRO A 100 37.40 -1.74 -16.36
N GLN A 101 38.68 -1.76 -16.73
CA GLN A 101 39.76 -1.70 -15.75
C GLN A 101 39.62 -0.48 -14.83
N GLY A 102 39.60 -0.72 -13.51
CA GLY A 102 39.44 0.31 -12.48
C GLY A 102 37.98 0.53 -12.02
N LEU A 103 37.02 -0.19 -12.58
CA LEU A 103 35.65 -0.29 -12.07
C LEU A 103 35.41 -1.64 -11.39
N GLU A 104 34.68 -1.61 -10.28
CA GLU A 104 34.33 -2.79 -9.48
C GLU A 104 32.85 -2.73 -9.08
N LEU A 105 32.19 -3.89 -8.97
CA LEU A 105 30.84 -4.02 -8.43
C LEU A 105 30.93 -4.50 -7.00
N ASP A 106 30.35 -3.76 -6.05
CA ASP A 106 30.20 -4.23 -4.68
C ASP A 106 28.97 -5.14 -4.51
N GLY A 107 28.95 -5.88 -3.39
CA GLY A 107 27.83 -6.78 -3.06
C GLY A 107 26.50 -6.06 -2.83
N GLY A 108 26.51 -4.74 -2.62
CA GLY A 108 25.33 -3.89 -2.50
C GLY A 108 24.74 -3.43 -3.83
N GLY A 109 25.37 -3.78 -4.95
CA GLY A 109 24.90 -3.41 -6.29
C GLY A 109 25.44 -2.07 -6.77
N VAL A 110 26.51 -1.55 -6.18
CA VAL A 110 27.14 -0.30 -6.63
C VAL A 110 28.38 -0.60 -7.47
N VAL A 111 28.32 -0.25 -8.75
CA VAL A 111 29.49 -0.17 -9.62
C VAL A 111 30.23 1.13 -9.34
N HIS A 112 31.48 1.05 -8.93
CA HIS A 112 32.26 2.23 -8.55
C HIS A 112 33.73 2.10 -8.94
N GLY A 113 34.46 3.22 -8.93
CA GLY A 113 35.90 3.26 -9.17
C GLY A 113 36.30 4.35 -10.15
N VAL A 114 37.54 4.26 -10.66
CA VAL A 114 38.09 5.22 -11.62
C VAL A 114 38.60 4.44 -12.82
N PRO A 115 38.02 4.61 -14.02
CA PRO A 115 38.45 3.88 -15.19
C PRO A 115 39.90 4.26 -15.56
N ALA A 116 40.76 3.26 -15.71
CA ALA A 116 42.17 3.47 -15.97
C ALA A 116 42.47 3.79 -17.44
N ARG A 117 41.68 3.23 -18.37
CA ARG A 117 41.90 3.33 -19.82
C ARG A 117 40.59 3.25 -20.60
N PRO A 118 40.55 3.78 -21.83
CA PRO A 118 39.40 3.64 -22.69
C PRO A 118 39.15 2.16 -23.03
N GLN A 119 37.94 1.68 -22.75
CA GLN A 119 37.59 0.28 -22.95
C GLN A 119 36.07 0.12 -22.93
N THR A 120 35.53 -0.54 -23.96
CA THR A 120 34.18 -1.08 -23.90
C THR A 120 34.27 -2.52 -23.39
N ALA A 121 33.54 -2.83 -22.33
CA ALA A 121 33.50 -4.14 -21.70
C ALA A 121 32.06 -4.61 -21.53
N GLN A 122 31.82 -5.92 -21.67
CA GLN A 122 30.52 -6.52 -21.40
C GLN A 122 30.64 -7.36 -20.13
N ALA A 123 29.70 -7.16 -19.21
CA ALA A 123 29.62 -7.91 -17.98
C ALA A 123 28.19 -8.41 -17.77
N LYS A 124 28.07 -9.69 -17.43
CA LYS A 124 26.82 -10.28 -16.98
C LYS A 124 26.75 -10.03 -15.47
N VAL A 125 25.83 -9.18 -15.05
CA VAL A 125 25.56 -8.94 -13.63
C VAL A 125 24.50 -9.90 -13.14
N GLU A 126 24.64 -10.35 -11.89
CA GLU A 126 23.69 -11.20 -11.20
C GLU A 126 23.30 -10.57 -9.87
N VAL A 127 22.02 -10.66 -9.54
CA VAL A 127 21.49 -10.36 -8.22
C VAL A 127 20.87 -11.61 -7.63
N THR A 128 21.23 -11.93 -6.40
CA THR A 128 20.65 -13.01 -5.60
C THR A 128 19.88 -12.39 -4.43
N ASP A 129 18.63 -12.81 -4.24
CA ASP A 129 17.84 -12.38 -3.08
C ASP A 129 18.09 -13.26 -1.84
N GLY A 130 17.58 -12.88 -0.66
CA GLY A 130 17.77 -13.62 0.58
C GLY A 130 17.13 -15.01 0.60
N ALA A 131 16.18 -15.26 -0.31
CA ALA A 131 15.55 -16.54 -0.57
C ALA A 131 16.35 -17.41 -1.58
N GLY A 132 17.50 -16.93 -2.05
CA GLY A 132 18.40 -17.65 -2.96
C GLY A 132 17.95 -17.64 -4.43
N ARG A 133 16.99 -16.79 -4.81
CA ARG A 133 16.57 -16.65 -6.20
C ARG A 133 17.45 -15.64 -6.91
N THR A 134 17.75 -15.93 -8.17
CA THR A 134 18.67 -15.12 -8.95
C THR A 134 18.00 -14.46 -10.15
N ALA A 135 18.58 -13.34 -10.58
CA ALA A 135 18.29 -12.71 -11.86
C ALA A 135 19.59 -12.21 -12.48
N GLN A 136 19.73 -12.40 -13.79
CA GLN A 136 20.92 -12.03 -14.53
C GLN A 136 20.61 -11.02 -15.63
N ARG A 137 21.60 -10.20 -15.95
CA ARG A 137 21.51 -9.29 -17.09
C ARG A 137 22.86 -8.93 -17.67
N ASP A 138 22.92 -8.90 -19.00
CA ASP A 138 24.09 -8.41 -19.72
C ASP A 138 24.06 -6.88 -19.81
N LEU A 139 25.14 -6.25 -19.37
CA LEU A 139 25.34 -4.79 -19.42
C LEU A 139 26.62 -4.47 -20.19
N VAL A 140 26.57 -3.40 -20.99
CA VAL A 140 27.71 -2.90 -21.75
C VAL A 140 28.25 -1.65 -21.09
N PHE A 141 29.44 -1.73 -20.53
CA PHE A 141 30.15 -0.62 -19.91
C PHE A 141 31.13 0.00 -20.90
N ASP A 142 31.13 1.33 -20.99
CA ASP A 142 31.97 2.06 -21.92
C ASP A 142 32.82 3.09 -21.18
N ALA A 143 34.12 2.82 -21.01
CA ALA A 143 35.09 3.77 -20.50
C ALA A 143 35.67 4.59 -21.64
N ARG A 144 35.52 5.92 -21.59
CA ARG A 144 35.92 6.86 -22.63
C ARG A 144 37.14 7.68 -22.21
N PRO A 145 38.02 8.09 -23.14
CA PRO A 145 39.18 8.90 -22.79
C PRO A 145 38.78 10.26 -22.22
N ALA A 146 39.46 10.69 -21.15
CA ALA A 146 39.39 12.08 -20.71
C ALA A 146 39.97 13.01 -21.78
N GLY A 147 39.25 14.09 -22.09
CA GLY A 147 39.80 15.19 -22.87
C GLY A 147 39.61 15.15 -24.39
N ARG A 148 38.69 14.35 -24.95
CA ARG A 148 38.25 14.56 -26.33
C ARG A 148 36.97 15.41 -26.38
N ALA A 149 37.17 16.72 -26.57
CA ALA A 149 36.21 17.59 -27.24
C ALA A 149 36.15 17.25 -28.74
N ASP A 150 35.97 15.97 -29.10
CA ASP A 150 35.80 15.54 -30.49
C ASP A 150 34.32 15.36 -30.77
N THR A 151 33.68 16.48 -31.08
CA THR A 151 32.60 16.67 -32.07
C THR A 151 31.47 15.64 -32.17
N ALA A 152 31.15 14.94 -31.10
CA ALA A 152 29.87 14.27 -30.92
C ALA A 152 29.47 14.42 -29.46
N VAL A 153 28.91 15.58 -29.12
CA VAL A 153 28.09 15.71 -27.90
C VAL A 153 27.09 14.57 -27.94
N GLN A 154 27.27 13.56 -27.08
CA GLN A 154 26.35 12.43 -27.07
C GLN A 154 25.03 12.96 -26.51
N ALA A 155 23.99 12.91 -27.33
CA ALA A 155 22.67 13.29 -26.88
C ALA A 155 22.35 12.48 -25.61
N PRO A 156 21.90 13.15 -24.54
CA PRO A 156 21.57 12.45 -23.33
C PRO A 156 20.52 11.39 -23.62
N ARG A 157 20.66 10.22 -23.01
CA ARG A 157 19.72 9.11 -23.13
C ARG A 157 19.21 8.75 -21.74
N ILE A 158 17.98 8.26 -21.70
CA ILE A 158 17.38 7.62 -20.53
C ILE A 158 16.99 6.19 -20.95
N ALA A 159 17.25 5.20 -20.08
CA ALA A 159 17.19 3.76 -20.37
C ALA A 159 15.90 3.32 -21.06
N THR A 160 14.79 3.81 -20.54
CA THR A 160 13.45 3.37 -20.88
C THR A 160 12.58 4.56 -21.23
N LYS A 161 11.82 4.45 -22.33
CA LYS A 161 10.87 5.49 -22.77
C LYS A 161 9.75 5.73 -21.74
N VAL A 162 9.38 4.69 -20.99
CA VAL A 162 8.39 4.71 -19.91
C VAL A 162 8.96 3.98 -18.69
N THR A 163 9.03 4.65 -17.54
CA THR A 163 9.50 4.05 -16.29
C THR A 163 8.39 4.04 -15.24
N LEU A 164 8.14 2.86 -14.67
CA LEU A 164 7.27 2.71 -13.51
C LEU A 164 8.12 2.89 -12.25
N LEU A 165 7.84 3.92 -11.48
CA LEU A 165 8.47 4.16 -10.17
C LEU A 165 7.91 3.18 -9.14
N ASP A 166 8.71 2.86 -8.12
CA ASP A 166 8.26 2.06 -6.98
C ASP A 166 6.97 2.62 -6.37
N ASP A 167 6.09 1.72 -5.95
CA ASP A 167 4.82 2.08 -5.35
C ASP A 167 5.05 2.96 -4.11
N ALA A 168 4.54 4.19 -4.14
CA ALA A 168 4.53 5.04 -2.95
C ALA A 168 3.25 4.80 -2.14
N VAL A 169 3.23 5.26 -0.89
CA VAL A 169 2.05 5.19 -0.02
C VAL A 169 1.67 6.60 0.39
N ALA A 170 0.39 6.94 0.28
CA ALA A 170 -0.11 8.24 0.71
C ALA A 170 0.22 8.47 2.20
N GLY A 171 0.74 9.66 2.54
CA GLY A 171 1.15 9.98 3.90
C GLY A 171 2.48 9.35 4.33
N ARG A 172 3.27 8.74 3.44
CA ARG A 172 4.65 8.30 3.74
C ARG A 172 5.67 9.05 2.91
N ASP A 173 6.87 9.23 3.47
CA ASP A 173 7.95 9.85 2.73
C ASP A 173 8.38 8.97 1.57
N TYR A 174 8.64 9.61 0.45
CA TYR A 174 9.09 9.00 -0.79
C TYR A 174 10.29 9.78 -1.32
N ARG A 175 11.28 9.07 -1.84
CA ARG A 175 12.46 9.66 -2.47
C ARG A 175 12.94 8.77 -3.62
N HIS A 176 13.09 9.38 -4.78
CA HIS A 176 13.66 8.76 -5.97
C HIS A 176 14.63 9.74 -6.65
N VAL A 177 15.73 9.25 -7.21
CA VAL A 177 16.74 10.07 -7.89
C VAL A 177 16.91 9.56 -9.31
N PHE A 178 16.56 10.39 -10.28
CA PHE A 178 16.77 10.11 -11.69
C PHE A 178 18.25 10.29 -12.04
N ARG A 179 18.80 9.38 -12.85
CA ARG A 179 20.21 9.39 -13.27
C ARG A 179 20.30 9.28 -14.79
N PRO A 180 21.32 9.92 -15.42
CA PRO A 180 21.56 9.79 -16.84
C PRO A 180 22.00 8.37 -17.19
N ASP A 181 21.51 7.84 -18.32
CA ASP A 181 22.05 6.63 -18.90
C ASP A 181 23.22 6.90 -19.83
N GLN A 182 23.24 8.07 -20.48
CA GLN A 182 24.33 8.57 -21.32
C GLN A 182 24.23 10.09 -21.38
N GLY A 183 25.32 10.73 -21.76
CA GLY A 183 25.46 12.18 -21.90
C GLY A 183 26.69 12.66 -21.17
N ASP A 184 27.05 13.92 -21.39
CA ASP A 184 28.16 14.57 -20.69
C ASP A 184 27.59 15.58 -19.68
N PRO A 185 28.14 15.68 -18.46
CA PRO A 185 27.74 16.71 -17.50
C PRO A 185 28.12 18.12 -17.99
N PRO A 186 27.52 19.19 -17.45
CA PRO A 186 26.51 19.20 -16.38
C PRO A 186 25.12 18.74 -16.84
N TYR A 187 24.40 18.04 -15.98
CA TYR A 187 23.00 17.65 -16.21
C TYR A 187 22.04 18.61 -15.54
N THR A 188 21.02 19.05 -16.28
CA THR A 188 19.88 19.77 -15.73
C THR A 188 18.62 18.98 -15.96
N TRP A 189 17.84 18.78 -14.91
CA TRP A 189 16.59 18.04 -14.99
C TRP A 189 15.38 18.96 -14.91
N ARG A 190 14.34 18.63 -15.68
CA ARG A 190 13.05 19.31 -15.68
C ARG A 190 11.92 18.30 -15.70
N ILE A 191 10.82 18.62 -15.06
CA ILE A 191 9.59 17.84 -15.09
C ILE A 191 8.53 18.60 -15.89
N THR A 192 7.80 17.88 -16.73
CA THR A 192 6.63 18.38 -17.46
C THR A 192 5.44 17.51 -17.11
N GLY A 193 4.35 18.13 -16.66
CA GLY A 193 3.19 17.44 -16.08
C GLY A 193 3.12 17.58 -14.56
N ALA A 194 2.14 16.93 -13.96
CA ALA A 194 1.89 17.03 -12.52
C ALA A 194 2.34 15.73 -11.81
N PRO A 195 3.40 15.76 -11.00
CA PRO A 195 3.67 14.65 -10.09
C PRO A 195 2.54 14.56 -9.04
N PRO A 196 2.38 13.41 -8.35
CA PRO A 196 1.46 13.29 -7.23
C PRO A 196 1.61 14.45 -6.24
N ARG A 197 0.48 14.99 -5.77
CA ARG A 197 0.47 16.10 -4.81
C ARG A 197 1.32 15.75 -3.58
N GLY A 198 2.16 16.68 -3.16
CA GLY A 198 3.08 16.51 -2.03
C GLY A 198 4.47 15.97 -2.39
N LEU A 199 4.68 15.57 -3.64
CA LEU A 199 6.03 15.33 -4.20
C LEU A 199 6.56 16.59 -4.88
N ARG A 200 7.87 16.83 -4.74
CA ARG A 200 8.60 17.93 -5.35
C ARG A 200 9.75 17.36 -6.16
N PHE A 201 9.92 17.90 -7.37
CA PHE A 201 11.03 17.57 -8.25
C PHE A 201 12.09 18.66 -8.16
N ALA A 202 13.32 18.29 -7.85
CA ALA A 202 14.45 19.19 -7.77
C ALA A 202 15.29 19.15 -9.07
N PRO A 203 16.01 20.24 -9.41
CA PRO A 203 16.78 20.34 -10.65
C PRO A 203 17.95 19.35 -10.76
N ASP A 204 18.35 18.75 -9.63
CA ASP A 204 19.34 17.68 -9.52
C ASP A 204 18.81 16.31 -9.95
N GLY A 205 17.52 16.22 -10.31
CA GLY A 205 16.85 14.97 -10.66
C GLY A 205 16.24 14.24 -9.46
N THR A 206 16.18 14.85 -8.27
CA THR A 206 15.54 14.22 -7.10
C THR A 206 14.03 14.48 -7.08
N LEU A 207 13.21 13.43 -7.05
CA LEU A 207 11.78 13.49 -6.73
C LEU A 207 11.58 13.04 -5.29
N ALA A 208 11.18 13.97 -4.41
CA ALA A 208 11.02 13.66 -2.99
C ALA A 208 9.81 14.37 -2.36
N GLY A 209 9.30 13.81 -1.28
CA GLY A 209 8.23 14.40 -0.48
C GLY A 209 7.26 13.34 0.03
N ARG A 210 6.06 13.78 0.38
CA ARG A 210 5.03 12.92 0.98
C ARG A 210 3.78 12.97 0.12
N PRO A 211 3.43 11.90 -0.62
CA PRO A 211 2.23 11.92 -1.46
C PRO A 211 0.99 12.12 -0.59
N ALA A 212 0.12 13.05 -0.98
CA ALA A 212 -1.07 13.37 -0.19
C ALA A 212 -2.22 12.37 -0.43
N GLU A 213 -2.36 11.89 -1.66
CA GLU A 213 -3.52 11.10 -2.10
C GLU A 213 -3.05 9.86 -2.88
N ALA A 214 -3.81 8.77 -2.75
CA ALA A 214 -3.62 7.58 -3.56
C ALA A 214 -4.10 7.83 -4.99
N GLY A 215 -3.50 7.15 -5.96
CA GLY A 215 -3.84 7.30 -7.37
C GLY A 215 -2.69 6.97 -8.29
N THR A 216 -2.94 7.03 -9.59
CA THR A 216 -1.92 6.86 -10.62
C THR A 216 -1.63 8.21 -11.26
N ALA A 217 -0.36 8.58 -11.35
CA ALA A 217 0.10 9.78 -12.04
C ALA A 217 1.04 9.41 -13.18
N ALA A 218 0.97 10.18 -14.27
CA ALA A 218 1.92 10.12 -15.36
C ALA A 218 2.50 11.51 -15.62
N PHE A 219 3.82 11.60 -15.72
CA PHE A 219 4.54 12.85 -15.98
C PHE A 219 5.80 12.55 -16.78
N THR A 220 6.38 13.57 -17.42
CA THR A 220 7.58 13.41 -18.25
C THR A 220 8.74 14.11 -17.58
N VAL A 221 9.85 13.41 -17.43
CA VAL A 221 11.13 13.99 -16.99
C VAL A 221 11.99 14.24 -18.23
N THR A 222 12.54 15.44 -18.34
CA THR A 222 13.45 15.86 -19.40
C THR A 222 14.83 16.15 -18.80
N MET A 223 15.85 15.52 -19.33
CA MET A 223 17.25 15.76 -18.98
C MET A 223 17.94 16.53 -20.09
N THR A 224 18.67 17.58 -19.73
CA THR A 224 19.56 18.32 -20.64
C THR A 224 21.00 18.10 -20.22
N GLY A 225 21.85 17.66 -21.15
CA GLY A 225 23.29 17.46 -20.92
C GLY A 225 24.11 18.72 -21.22
N GLY A 226 25.40 18.68 -20.88
CA GLY A 226 26.33 19.80 -20.96
C GLY A 226 26.51 20.37 -22.38
N GLY A 227 26.38 19.53 -23.40
CA GLY A 227 26.40 19.97 -24.80
C GLY A 227 25.04 20.35 -25.40
N GLY A 228 24.00 20.52 -24.56
CA GLY A 228 22.68 21.03 -24.98
C GLY A 228 21.70 20.00 -25.55
N GLY A 229 22.13 18.75 -25.74
CA GLY A 229 21.22 17.66 -26.11
C GLY A 229 20.16 17.41 -25.02
N THR A 230 19.00 16.85 -25.40
CA THR A 230 17.91 16.54 -24.45
C THR A 230 17.42 15.10 -24.56
N ALA A 231 17.11 14.50 -23.41
CA ALA A 231 16.49 13.18 -23.27
C ALA A 231 15.13 13.35 -22.61
N ARG A 232 14.14 12.53 -22.99
CA ARG A 232 12.82 12.53 -22.37
C ARG A 232 12.46 11.12 -21.92
N GLN A 233 11.90 11.04 -20.73
CA GLN A 233 11.39 9.81 -20.13
C GLN A 233 9.99 10.07 -19.61
N GLU A 234 9.03 9.26 -20.06
CA GLU A 234 7.71 9.21 -19.44
C GLU A 234 7.80 8.39 -18.15
N VAL A 235 7.18 8.88 -17.10
CA VAL A 235 7.20 8.27 -15.78
C VAL A 235 5.77 8.02 -15.36
N LYS A 236 5.48 6.77 -15.01
CA LYS A 236 4.23 6.37 -14.38
C LYS A 236 4.50 6.05 -12.93
N MET A 237 3.64 6.51 -12.04
CA MET A 237 3.77 6.30 -10.60
C MET A 237 2.43 5.89 -10.03
N ILE A 238 2.44 4.87 -9.16
CA ILE A 238 1.27 4.41 -8.42
C ILE A 238 1.47 4.78 -6.95
N VAL A 239 0.53 5.53 -6.39
CA VAL A 239 0.44 5.83 -4.96
C VAL A 239 -0.67 4.99 -4.38
N LYS A 240 -0.33 4.10 -3.46
CA LYS A 240 -1.26 3.28 -2.69
C LYS A 240 -1.91 4.08 -1.56
N GLU A 241 -3.07 3.61 -1.13
CA GLU A 241 -3.72 4.16 0.06
C GLU A 241 -2.86 3.97 1.31
N GLY A 242 -2.74 5.05 2.08
CA GLY A 242 -2.11 5.04 3.39
C GLY A 242 -3.06 4.56 4.48
N PRO A 243 -2.53 4.04 5.61
CA PRO A 243 -3.32 3.57 6.74
C PRO A 243 -4.17 4.66 7.40
N ASP A 244 -3.84 5.94 7.19
CA ASP A 244 -4.56 7.08 7.78
C ASP A 244 -5.57 7.72 6.81
N SER A 245 -5.89 7.06 5.69
CA SER A 245 -6.85 7.58 4.71
C SER A 245 -8.25 7.72 5.31
N LEU A 246 -9.10 8.55 4.69
CA LEU A 246 -10.51 8.72 5.09
C LEU A 246 -11.23 7.37 5.18
N PHE A 247 -10.91 6.44 4.29
CA PHE A 247 -11.44 5.08 4.30
C PHE A 247 -11.15 4.37 5.63
N TRP A 248 -9.90 4.35 6.09
CA TRP A 248 -9.53 3.73 7.37
C TRP A 248 -10.13 4.45 8.58
N ARG A 249 -10.24 5.79 8.53
CA ARG A 249 -10.90 6.57 9.58
C ARG A 249 -12.39 6.25 9.69
N LEU A 250 -13.09 6.17 8.56
CA LEU A 250 -14.49 5.77 8.46
C LEU A 250 -14.70 4.34 8.96
N LEU A 251 -13.82 3.42 8.57
CA LEU A 251 -13.88 2.04 9.03
C LEU A 251 -13.67 1.93 10.54
N GLY A 252 -12.73 2.70 11.10
CA GLY A 252 -12.52 2.77 12.56
C GLY A 252 -13.72 3.35 13.32
N TRP A 253 -14.31 4.43 12.80
CA TRP A 253 -15.55 4.99 13.36
C TRP A 253 -16.71 3.98 13.28
N LEU A 254 -16.88 3.32 12.13
CA LEU A 254 -17.94 2.34 11.90
C LEU A 254 -17.81 1.16 12.86
N LYS A 255 -16.59 0.63 13.04
CA LYS A 255 -16.30 -0.42 14.03
C LYS A 255 -16.72 0.02 15.44
N THR A 256 -16.42 1.25 15.81
CA THR A 256 -16.78 1.81 17.12
C THR A 256 -18.30 1.96 17.25
N ALA A 257 -18.98 2.48 16.23
CA ALA A 257 -20.42 2.65 16.21
C ALA A 257 -21.17 1.32 16.34
N ILE A 258 -20.77 0.30 15.57
CA ILE A 258 -21.33 -1.06 15.66
C ILE A 258 -21.14 -1.64 17.07
N THR A 259 -19.95 -1.43 17.65
CA THR A 259 -19.64 -1.90 19.00
C THR A 259 -20.53 -1.22 20.06
N VAL A 260 -20.73 0.10 19.97
CA VAL A 260 -21.59 0.86 20.89
C VAL A 260 -23.05 0.44 20.76
N ILE A 261 -23.56 0.26 19.53
CA ILE A 261 -24.91 -0.24 19.29
C ILE A 261 -25.08 -1.62 19.93
N GLY A 262 -24.08 -2.50 19.78
CA GLY A 262 -24.06 -3.80 20.44
C GLY A 262 -24.16 -3.69 21.96
N TYR A 263 -23.34 -2.83 22.59
CA TYR A 263 -23.41 -2.61 24.04
C TYR A 263 -24.75 -2.05 24.50
N LEU A 264 -25.36 -1.13 23.75
CA LEU A 264 -26.67 -0.56 24.08
C LEU A 264 -27.79 -1.60 23.99
N LEU A 265 -27.76 -2.48 22.99
CA LEU A 265 -28.72 -3.58 22.86
C LEU A 265 -28.62 -4.55 24.04
N VAL A 266 -27.40 -4.93 24.41
CA VAL A 266 -27.15 -5.80 25.58
C VAL A 266 -27.59 -5.10 26.87
N ALA A 267 -27.25 -3.84 27.05
CA ALA A 267 -27.66 -3.07 28.22
C ALA A 267 -29.19 -2.94 28.32
N GLY A 268 -29.88 -2.69 27.20
CA GLY A 268 -31.35 -2.65 27.14
C GLY A 268 -31.99 -4.00 27.47
N MET A 269 -31.36 -5.10 27.05
CA MET A 269 -31.81 -6.45 27.39
C MET A 269 -31.60 -6.78 28.87
N VAL A 270 -30.44 -6.42 29.43
CA VAL A 270 -30.17 -6.57 30.87
C VAL A 270 -31.12 -5.70 31.69
N LEU A 271 -31.39 -4.48 31.24
CA LEU A 271 -32.29 -3.55 31.90
C LEU A 271 -33.73 -4.09 31.92
N THR A 272 -34.21 -4.66 30.81
CA THR A 272 -35.53 -5.31 30.75
C THR A 272 -35.59 -6.57 31.60
N TRP A 273 -34.48 -7.31 31.75
CA TRP A 273 -34.36 -8.42 32.69
C TRP A 273 -34.46 -7.97 34.16
N ILE A 274 -33.80 -6.86 34.53
CA ILE A 274 -33.73 -6.38 35.92
C ILE A 274 -35.02 -5.65 36.33
N LEU A 275 -35.52 -4.73 35.49
CA LEU A 275 -36.64 -3.84 35.82
C LEU A 275 -38.00 -4.40 35.40
N GLY A 276 -38.02 -5.52 34.66
CA GLY A 276 -39.21 -6.00 33.97
C GLY A 276 -39.47 -5.21 32.68
N ALA A 277 -40.25 -5.81 31.76
CA ALA A 277 -40.68 -5.11 30.56
C ALA A 277 -41.43 -3.82 30.96
N PRO A 278 -41.18 -2.68 30.27
CA PRO A 278 -41.97 -1.49 30.51
C PRO A 278 -43.46 -1.85 30.37
N PRO A 279 -44.33 -1.34 31.25
CA PRO A 279 -45.75 -1.61 31.15
C PRO A 279 -46.19 -1.22 29.74
N THR A 280 -46.60 -2.21 28.95
CA THR A 280 -47.28 -1.95 27.70
C THR A 280 -48.57 -1.25 28.10
N THR A 281 -48.58 0.09 28.04
CA THR A 281 -49.83 0.82 28.07
C THR A 281 -50.59 0.29 26.87
N GLY A 282 -51.59 -0.55 27.12
CA GLY A 282 -52.49 -1.07 26.11
C GLY A 282 -53.25 0.11 25.51
N THR A 283 -52.62 0.85 24.63
CA THR A 283 -53.32 1.69 23.68
C THR A 283 -53.94 0.73 22.69
N ALA A 284 -55.24 0.51 22.85
CA ALA A 284 -56.05 -0.17 21.85
C ALA A 284 -55.69 0.38 20.46
N PRO A 285 -55.63 -0.46 19.42
CA PRO A 285 -55.29 -0.03 18.08
C PRO A 285 -56.18 1.13 17.64
N ILE A 286 -55.58 2.15 17.02
CA ILE A 286 -56.23 3.42 16.62
C ILE A 286 -57.45 3.20 15.69
N TRP A 287 -57.57 2.02 15.05
CA TRP A 287 -58.68 1.70 14.16
C TRP A 287 -60.02 1.41 14.86
N GLU A 288 -60.05 1.08 16.16
CA GLU A 288 -61.33 0.92 16.89
C GLU A 288 -62.04 2.25 17.19
N ARG A 289 -61.34 3.39 17.09
CA ARG A 289 -61.95 4.72 17.27
C ARG A 289 -62.85 5.17 16.11
N TRP A 290 -62.82 4.49 14.97
CA TRP A 290 -63.55 4.88 13.76
C TRP A 290 -64.77 4.03 13.44
N ALA A 291 -65.02 2.94 14.18
CA ALA A 291 -66.14 2.02 13.89
C ALA A 291 -67.46 2.37 14.62
N GLY A 292 -67.55 3.54 15.27
CA GLY A 292 -68.68 3.90 16.11
C GLY A 292 -69.14 5.35 15.97
N ARG A 293 -69.37 5.82 14.74
CA ARG A 293 -70.24 6.96 14.45
C ARG A 293 -70.99 6.75 13.15
#